data_AF-W1X628-F1
#
_entry.id   AF-W1X628-F1
#
_cell.length_a   1.000
_cell.length_b   1.000
_cell.length_c   1.000
_cell.angle_alpha   90.00
_cell.angle_beta   90.00
_cell.angle_gamma   90.00
#
_symmetry.space_group_name_H-M   'P 1'
#
loop_
_entity.id
_entity.type
_entity.pdbx_description
1 polymer ?
#
loop_
_entity_poly.entity_id
_entity_poly.type
_entity_poly.pdbx_seq_one_letter_code
_entity_poly.pdbx_strand_id
1 'polypeptide(L)'
;DRYHYEQIDCAEVKKRAESLLGAPYNASFYPDGDGFYCSQFVAEILPIFETIPMKFGDDTQEISDFWREYYRELGLPVPLNQPGTNPSQLAASPLLVCKERNLH
;
A
#
# COMPACT_ATOMS: atom_id res chain seq x y z
N ASP A 1 -3.73 -13.72 11.62
CA ASP A 1 -5.12 -13.64 11.11
C ASP A 1 -5.18 -13.93 9.63
N ARG A 2 -6.22 -14.62 9.17
CA ARG A 2 -6.49 -14.84 7.75
C ARG A 2 -7.73 -14.06 7.34
N TYR A 3 -7.59 -13.27 6.30
CA TYR A 3 -8.65 -12.43 5.75
C TYR A 3 -9.08 -12.95 4.37
N HIS A 4 -10.35 -12.76 4.05
CA HIS A 4 -10.94 -13.17 2.78
C HIS A 4 -11.89 -12.10 2.28
N TYR A 5 -11.81 -11.80 0.98
CA TYR A 5 -12.80 -10.99 0.27
C TYR A 5 -13.77 -11.93 -0.45
N GLU A 6 -15.07 -11.86 -0.13
CA GLU A 6 -16.06 -12.85 -0.59
C GLU A 6 -16.26 -12.85 -2.12
N GLN A 7 -16.06 -11.70 -2.76
CA GLN A 7 -16.27 -11.53 -4.21
C GLN A 7 -14.94 -11.64 -4.99
N ILE A 8 -13.90 -12.24 -4.39
CA ILE A 8 -12.60 -12.36 -5.04
C ILE A 8 -12.69 -13.28 -6.27
N ASP A 9 -12.30 -12.76 -7.43
CA ASP A 9 -11.97 -13.57 -8.59
C ASP A 9 -10.50 -13.98 -8.52
N CYS A 10 -10.23 -15.16 -7.96
CA CYS A 10 -8.87 -15.66 -7.80
C CYS A 10 -8.11 -15.81 -9.13
N ALA A 11 -8.81 -16.10 -10.24
CA ALA A 11 -8.18 -16.29 -11.54
C ALA A 11 -7.72 -14.95 -12.11
N GLU A 12 -8.57 -13.93 -12.02
CA GLU A 12 -8.24 -12.58 -12.46
C GLU A 12 -7.16 -11.94 -11.57
N VAL A 13 -7.26 -12.05 -10.25
CA VAL A 13 -6.22 -11.55 -9.32
C VAL A 13 -4.87 -12.20 -9.60
N LYS A 14 -4.85 -13.53 -9.79
CA LYS A 14 -3.62 -14.25 -10.15
C LYS A 14 -3.04 -13.77 -11.47
N LYS A 15 -3.88 -13.64 -12.51
CA LYS A 15 -3.45 -13.17 -13.84
C LYS A 15 -2.83 -11.77 -13.76
N ARG A 16 -3.45 -10.85 -13.01
CA ARG A 16 -2.90 -9.50 -12.79
C ARG A 16 -1.56 -9.56 -12.07
N ALA A 17 -1.49 -10.30 -10.97
CA ALA A 17 -0.25 -10.47 -10.22
C ALA A 17 0.88 -11.02 -11.09
N GLU A 18 0.61 -12.03 -11.92
CA GLU A 18 1.58 -12.59 -12.86
C GLU A 18 2.02 -11.59 -13.95
N SER A 19 1.10 -10.77 -14.46
CA SER A 19 1.41 -9.75 -15.48
C SER A 19 2.31 -8.62 -14.98
N LEU A 20 2.36 -8.40 -13.66
CA LEU A 20 3.15 -7.36 -13.01
C LEU A 20 4.45 -7.89 -12.40
N LEU A 21 4.76 -9.19 -12.57
CA LEU A 21 6.03 -9.76 -12.11
C LEU A 21 7.21 -9.10 -12.81
N GLY A 22 8.24 -8.78 -12.03
CA GLY A 22 9.44 -8.10 -12.52
C GLY A 22 9.33 -6.58 -12.59
N ALA A 23 8.16 -5.99 -12.27
CA ALA A 23 8.05 -4.55 -12.06
C ALA A 23 9.03 -4.09 -10.96
N PRO A 24 9.66 -2.91 -11.11
CA PRO A 24 10.57 -2.39 -10.10
C PRO A 24 9.83 -2.08 -8.79
N TYR A 25 10.59 -1.95 -7.71
CA TYR A 25 10.04 -1.49 -6.45
C TYR A 25 9.96 0.04 -6.45
N ASN A 26 8.76 0.58 -6.21
CA ASN A 26 8.56 2.02 -6.07
C ASN A 26 9.03 2.49 -4.68
N ALA A 27 10.29 2.89 -4.59
CA ALA A 27 10.88 3.39 -3.35
C ALA A 27 10.45 4.83 -3.00
N SER A 28 9.96 5.61 -3.97
CA SER A 28 9.56 6.99 -3.71
C SER A 28 8.17 7.08 -3.07
N PHE A 29 7.37 6.02 -3.12
CA PHE A 29 5.98 5.97 -2.67
C PHE A 29 5.06 7.01 -3.34
N TYR A 30 5.52 7.63 -4.43
CA TYR A 30 4.69 8.50 -5.25
C TYR A 30 3.65 7.67 -6.01
N PRO A 31 2.42 8.17 -6.19
CA PRO A 31 1.37 7.44 -6.89
C PRO A 31 1.72 7.12 -8.34
N ASP A 32 2.52 7.98 -8.97
CA ASP A 32 2.99 7.92 -10.36
C ASP A 32 4.45 7.45 -10.48
N GLY A 33 5.04 6.94 -9.38
CA GLY A 33 6.39 6.38 -9.39
C GLY A 33 6.47 5.07 -10.20
N ASP A 34 7.66 4.77 -10.72
CA ASP A 34 7.90 3.53 -11.45
C ASP A 34 7.71 2.30 -10.56
N GLY A 35 6.86 1.37 -11.00
CA GLY A 35 6.59 0.12 -10.30
C GLY A 35 5.68 0.29 -9.09
N PHE A 36 5.81 -0.61 -8.11
CA PHE A 36 4.89 -0.67 -6.97
C PHE A 36 5.63 -0.87 -5.65
N TYR A 37 5.16 -0.19 -4.60
CA TYR A 37 5.46 -0.61 -3.24
C TYR A 37 4.42 -1.64 -2.76
N CYS A 38 4.69 -2.27 -1.62
CA CYS A 38 3.97 -3.47 -1.18
C CYS A 38 2.44 -3.34 -1.16
N SER A 39 1.88 -2.31 -0.52
CA SER A 39 0.43 -2.12 -0.45
C SER A 39 -0.16 -1.58 -1.76
N GLN A 40 0.60 -0.81 -2.55
CA GLN A 40 0.14 -0.37 -3.87
C GLN A 40 -0.04 -1.56 -4.80
N PHE A 41 0.90 -2.52 -4.79
CA PHE A 41 0.80 -3.75 -5.56
C PHE A 41 -0.45 -4.55 -5.19
N VAL A 42 -0.75 -4.70 -3.90
CA VAL A 42 -1.96 -5.41 -3.44
C VAL A 42 -3.23 -4.70 -3.93
N ALA A 43 -3.27 -3.37 -3.85
CA ALA A 43 -4.40 -2.58 -4.33
C ALA A 43 -4.56 -2.64 -5.86
N GLU A 44 -3.46 -2.80 -6.61
CA GLU A 44 -3.49 -2.96 -8.07
C GLU A 44 -4.08 -4.32 -8.48
N ILE A 45 -3.61 -5.41 -7.85
CA ILE A 45 -4.06 -6.77 -8.23
C ILE A 45 -5.46 -7.10 -7.69
N LEU A 46 -5.88 -6.45 -6.60
CA LEU A 46 -7.20 -6.58 -5.99
C LEU A 46 -7.80 -5.17 -5.77
N PRO A 47 -8.43 -4.58 -6.80
CA PRO A 47 -8.84 -3.17 -6.83
C PRO A 47 -10.15 -2.91 -6.06
N ILE A 48 -10.16 -3.32 -4.79
CA ILE A 48 -11.28 -3.09 -3.85
C ILE A 48 -10.94 -2.00 -2.82
N PHE A 49 -9.69 -1.53 -2.83
CA PHE A 49 -9.18 -0.59 -1.86
C PHE A 49 -9.12 0.80 -2.46
N GLU A 50 -9.59 1.80 -1.71
CA GLU A 50 -9.42 3.19 -2.07
C GLU A 50 -8.05 3.72 -1.63
N THR A 51 -7.57 4.75 -2.32
CA THR A 51 -6.40 5.50 -1.90
C THR A 51 -6.77 6.48 -0.79
N ILE A 52 -5.81 6.73 0.08
CA ILE A 52 -5.91 7.71 1.17
C ILE A 52 -4.78 8.73 1.06
N PRO A 53 -4.92 9.92 1.66
CA PRO A 53 -3.80 10.84 1.83
C PRO A 53 -2.70 10.20 2.68
N MET A 54 -1.51 10.02 2.11
CA MET A 54 -0.39 9.39 2.79
C MET A 54 0.19 10.30 3.88
N LYS A 55 0.47 9.70 5.04
CA LYS A 55 1.10 10.36 6.19
C LYS A 55 2.52 9.81 6.38
N PHE A 56 3.45 10.71 6.69
CA PHE A 56 4.88 10.40 6.86
C PHE A 56 5.39 10.80 8.25
N GLY A 57 4.48 10.89 9.21
CA GLY A 57 4.72 11.30 10.58
C GLY A 57 3.67 10.71 11.51
N ASP A 58 3.50 11.34 12.66
CA ASP A 58 2.58 10.93 13.71
C ASP A 58 1.71 12.11 14.17
N ASP A 59 1.04 11.98 15.31
CA ASP A 59 0.17 13.03 15.87
C ASP A 59 0.94 14.25 16.42
N THR A 60 2.26 14.15 16.53
CA THR A 60 3.14 15.21 17.05
C THR A 60 3.86 15.97 15.94
N GLN A 61 4.26 15.29 14.87
CA GLN A 61 4.91 15.89 13.72
C GLN A 61 4.38 15.33 12.39
N GLU A 62 4.09 16.23 11.45
CA GLU A 62 3.49 15.87 10.15
C GLU A 62 4.41 15.00 9.28
N ILE A 63 5.73 15.22 9.41
CA ILE A 63 6.78 14.43 8.77
C ILE A 63 7.86 14.12 9.80
N SER A 64 8.11 12.82 10.03
CA SER A 64 9.18 12.30 10.90
C SER A 64 10.57 12.68 10.38
N ASP A 65 11.56 12.77 11.27
CA ASP A 65 12.95 13.05 10.87
C ASP A 65 13.52 11.98 9.94
N PHE A 66 13.12 10.71 10.15
CA PHE A 66 13.48 9.61 9.25
C PHE A 66 13.03 9.88 7.82
N TRP A 67 11.76 10.24 7.61
CA TRP A 67 11.23 10.50 6.28
C TRP A 67 11.81 11.77 5.67
N ARG A 68 12.10 12.81 6.47
CA ARG A 68 12.82 14.00 5.98
C ARG A 68 14.18 13.64 5.41
N GLU A 69 14.94 12.79 6.10
CA GLU A 69 16.25 12.35 5.64
C GLU A 69 16.13 11.46 4.39
N TYR A 70 15.26 10.46 4.45
CA TYR A 70 15.02 9.54 3.34
C TYR A 70 14.75 10.27 2.01
N TYR A 71 13.84 11.25 2.04
CA TYR A 71 13.48 12.01 0.85
C TYR A 71 14.55 13.05 0.45
N ARG A 72 15.34 13.55 1.40
CA ARG A 72 16.52 14.38 1.11
C ARG A 72 17.57 13.59 0.32
N GLU A 73 17.85 12.34 0.71
CA GLU A 73 18.78 11.46 -0.02
C GLU A 73 18.25 11.09 -1.42
N LEU A 74 16.93 10.90 -1.56
CA LEU A 74 16.28 10.70 -2.86
C LEU A 74 16.26 11.94 -3.76
N GLY A 75 16.52 13.14 -3.21
CA GLY A 75 16.40 14.40 -3.93
C GLY A 75 14.95 14.77 -4.30
N LEU A 76 13.97 14.24 -3.57
CA LEU A 76 12.54 14.43 -3.81
C LEU A 76 11.87 15.08 -2.59
N PRO A 77 10.75 15.81 -2.76
CA PRO A 77 9.92 16.18 -1.62
C PRO A 77 9.20 14.94 -1.06
N VAL A 78 8.87 14.99 0.22
CA VAL A 78 8.03 13.97 0.86
C VAL A 78 6.62 14.07 0.23
N PRO A 79 6.01 12.98 -0.27
CA PRO A 79 4.69 12.96 -0.91
C PRO A 79 3.57 13.02 0.14
N LEU A 80 3.70 13.94 1.09
CA LEU A 80 2.72 14.19 2.12
C LEU A 80 1.37 14.57 1.49
N ASN A 81 0.30 13.95 1.98
CA ASN A 81 -1.08 14.12 1.51
C ASN A 81 -1.32 13.68 0.05
N GLN A 82 -0.33 13.11 -0.64
CA GLN A 82 -0.56 12.48 -1.94
C GLN A 82 -1.38 11.19 -1.77
N PRO A 83 -2.20 10.80 -2.78
CA PRO A 83 -2.96 9.57 -2.72
C PRO A 83 -2.02 8.36 -2.72
N GLY A 84 -2.28 7.41 -1.82
CA GLY A 84 -1.56 6.15 -1.75
C GLY A 84 -2.28 5.13 -0.87
N THR A 85 -1.58 4.05 -0.53
CA THR A 85 -2.10 3.01 0.37
C THR A 85 -1.06 2.70 1.44
N ASN A 86 -1.49 2.12 2.56
CA ASN A 86 -0.55 1.53 3.51
C ASN A 86 -1.06 0.18 4.03
N PRO A 87 -0.17 -0.73 4.47
CA PRO A 87 -0.58 -2.06 4.89
C PRO A 87 -1.66 -2.08 5.97
N SER A 88 -1.57 -1.18 6.95
CA SER A 88 -2.53 -1.08 8.05
C SER A 88 -3.93 -0.69 7.55
N GLN A 89 -4.03 0.23 6.60
CA GLN A 89 -5.28 0.65 5.98
C GLN A 89 -5.90 -0.48 5.15
N LEU A 90 -5.11 -1.19 4.35
CA LEU A 90 -5.61 -2.34 3.60
C LEU A 90 -6.14 -3.43 4.54
N ALA A 91 -5.39 -3.75 5.60
CA ALA A 91 -5.76 -4.77 6.58
C ALA A 91 -7.05 -4.42 7.36
N ALA A 92 -7.33 -3.12 7.55
CA ALA A 92 -8.52 -2.63 8.23
C ALA A 92 -9.74 -2.47 7.31
N SER A 93 -9.64 -2.83 6.03
CA SER A 93 -10.74 -2.66 5.07
C SER A 93 -12.01 -3.42 5.52
N PRO A 94 -13.18 -2.76 5.53
CA PRO A 94 -14.45 -3.42 5.90
C PRO A 94 -14.90 -4.47 4.88
N LEU A 95 -14.29 -4.50 3.70
CA LEU A 95 -14.57 -5.51 2.67
C LEU A 95 -13.88 -6.85 2.99
N LEU A 96 -12.89 -6.85 3.89
CA LEU A 96 -12.19 -8.07 4.28
C LEU A 96 -12.88 -8.73 5.48
N VAL A 97 -13.23 -10.01 5.32
CA VAL A 97 -13.81 -10.84 6.38
C VAL A 97 -12.69 -11.66 7.03
N CYS A 98 -12.52 -11.52 8.34
CA CYS A 98 -11.61 -12.35 9.12
C CYS A 98 -12.17 -13.78 9.22
N LYS A 99 -11.47 -14.75 8.63
CA LYS A 99 -11.86 -16.18 8.64
C LYS A 99 -11.20 -16.95 9.79
N GLU A 100 -9.99 -16.58 10.17
CA GLU A 100 -9.26 -17.16 11.30
C GLU A 100 -8.51 -16.06 12.05
N ARG A 101 -8.68 -15.96 13.37
CA ARG A 101 -7.86 -15.11 14.24
C ARG A 101 -6.77 -15.96 14.86
N ASN A 102 -5.51 -15.56 14.67
CA ASN A 102 -4.39 -16.18 15.36
C ASN A 102 -4.30 -15.50 16.73
N LEU A 103 -4.90 -16.12 17.75
CA LEU A 103 -4.88 -15.64 19.14
C LEU A 103 -3.59 -16.06 19.87
N HIS A 104 -2.52 -16.32 19.11
CA HIS A 104 -1.25 -16.88 19.58
C HIS A 104 -0.09 -16.05 19.08
#